data_AF-A0A914QXI0-F1
#
_entry.id   AF-A0A914QXI0-F1
#
_cell.length_a   1.000
_cell.length_b   1.000
_cell.length_c   1.000
_cell.angle_alpha   90.00
_cell.angle_beta   90.00
_cell.angle_gamma   90.00
#
_symmetry.space_group_name_H-M   'P 1'
#
loop_
_entity.id
_entity.type
_entity.pdbx_description
1 polymer ?
#
loop_
_entity_poly.entity_id
_entity_poly.type
_entity_poly.pdbx_seq_one_letter_code
_entity_poly.pdbx_strand_id
1 'polypeptide(L)'
;MNTEKFFVGFDYECPRGHRFFIEQPNKAVKAEKRLGPFAYKDEAKELLESDVPIWMPCTCRRNPLVPAQLMRLHIVTPKAPVSAKLDIRVQPSSVNQNGHFYPHTEPLELSYNKYYILRLPFAYEGPEGPIHPPRTAKSCGRLFKNWFTAAHHRI
;
A
#
# COMPACT_ATOMS: atom_id res chain seq x y z
N MET A 1 -27.87 11.02 6.72
CA MET A 1 -26.96 9.96 7.21
C MET A 1 -25.55 10.33 6.79
N ASN A 2 -24.65 10.60 7.74
CA ASN A 2 -23.25 10.85 7.41
C ASN A 2 -22.58 9.52 7.02
N THR A 3 -21.96 9.49 5.84
CA THR A 3 -21.14 8.35 5.43
C THR A 3 -19.79 8.48 6.13
N GLU A 4 -19.43 7.51 6.96
CA GLU A 4 -18.08 7.42 7.54
C GLU A 4 -17.07 7.10 6.45
N LYS A 5 -15.97 7.86 6.40
CA LYS A 5 -14.95 7.72 5.35
C LYS A 5 -13.60 7.38 5.94
N PHE A 6 -13.00 6.33 5.42
CA PHE A 6 -11.59 6.04 5.58
C PHE A 6 -10.82 6.70 4.44
N PHE A 7 -9.61 7.17 4.73
CA PHE A 7 -8.65 7.54 3.69
C PHE A 7 -7.49 6.56 3.74
N VAL A 8 -7.24 5.90 2.61
CA VAL A 8 -6.15 4.93 2.48
C VAL A 8 -5.22 5.39 1.36
N GLY A 9 -3.92 5.43 1.65
CA GLY A 9 -2.89 5.85 0.70
C GLY A 9 -1.72 4.87 0.67
N PHE A 10 -1.21 4.62 -0.53
CA PHE A 10 -0.09 3.71 -0.80
C PHE A 10 1.10 4.54 -1.29
N ASP A 11 2.09 4.76 -0.44
CA ASP A 11 3.25 5.62 -0.70
C ASP A 11 4.46 4.80 -1.14
N TYR A 12 4.87 5.04 -2.38
CA TYR A 12 6.03 4.42 -3.01
C TYR A 12 7.25 5.32 -2.91
N GLU A 13 8.43 4.72 -2.80
CA GLU A 13 9.71 5.43 -2.76
C GLU A 13 10.73 4.72 -3.66
N CYS A 14 11.45 5.46 -4.49
CA CYS A 14 12.55 4.91 -5.28
C CYS A 14 13.92 5.18 -4.65
N PRO A 15 15.00 4.48 -5.08
CA PRO A 15 16.36 4.71 -4.55
C PRO A 15 16.91 6.13 -4.74
N ARG A 16 16.25 6.97 -5.54
CA ARG A 16 16.60 8.39 -5.75
C ARG A 16 15.82 9.34 -4.84
N GLY A 17 14.96 8.81 -3.95
CA GLY A 17 14.14 9.59 -3.02
C GLY A 17 12.85 10.18 -3.61
N HIS A 18 12.48 9.87 -4.86
CA HIS A 18 11.16 10.26 -5.38
C HIS A 18 10.06 9.45 -4.71
N ARG A 19 9.06 10.16 -4.20
CA ARG A 19 7.88 9.59 -3.55
C ARG A 19 6.61 9.93 -4.29
N PHE A 20 5.68 8.98 -4.35
CA PHE A 20 4.39 9.17 -4.99
C PHE A 20 3.34 8.20 -4.45
N PHE A 21 2.08 8.61 -4.52
CA PHE A 21 0.93 7.75 -4.27
C PHE A 21 0.45 7.10 -5.56
N ILE A 22 -0.28 5.99 -5.44
CA ILE A 22 -1.01 5.36 -6.55
C ILE A 22 -2.52 5.55 -6.41
N GLU A 23 -3.22 5.62 -7.55
CA GLU A 23 -4.69 5.62 -7.62
C GLU A 23 -5.24 4.24 -8.01
N GLN A 24 -4.48 3.43 -8.73
CA GLN A 24 -4.85 2.05 -9.09
C GLN A 24 -3.60 1.17 -8.99
N PRO A 25 -3.74 -0.17 -8.91
CA PRO A 25 -2.58 -1.05 -9.01
C PRO A 25 -1.74 -0.70 -10.25
N ASN A 26 -0.43 -0.43 -10.05
CA ASN A 26 0.51 -0.01 -11.10
C ASN A 26 0.33 1.40 -11.68
N LYS A 27 -0.50 2.27 -11.09
CA LYS A 27 -0.76 3.61 -11.64
C LYS A 27 -0.60 4.70 -10.60
N ALA A 28 0.46 5.49 -10.75
CA ALA A 28 0.70 6.66 -9.92
C ALA A 28 -0.41 7.72 -10.08
N VAL A 29 -0.71 8.41 -8.99
CA VAL A 29 -1.57 9.60 -9.00
C VAL A 29 -0.91 10.66 -9.86
N LYS A 30 -1.63 11.18 -10.87
CA LYS A 30 -1.14 12.29 -11.69
C LYS A 30 -1.28 13.61 -10.94
N ALA A 31 -0.24 14.45 -10.96
CA ALA A 31 -0.23 15.74 -10.28
C ALA A 31 -1.34 16.71 -10.76
N GLU A 32 -1.85 16.52 -11.98
CA GLU A 32 -2.97 17.28 -12.55
C GLU A 32 -4.32 16.96 -11.87
N LYS A 33 -4.45 15.79 -11.22
CA LYS A 33 -5.62 15.40 -10.43
C LYS A 33 -5.57 15.96 -8.98
N ARG A 34 -5.23 17.25 -8.82
CA ARG A 34 -5.49 17.97 -7.55
C ARG A 34 -6.98 18.29 -7.43
N LEU A 35 -7.83 17.29 -7.22
CA LEU A 35 -9.28 17.52 -7.09
C LEU A 35 -9.85 16.88 -5.83
N GLY A 36 -9.59 17.51 -4.69
CA GLY A 36 -10.42 17.43 -3.49
C GLY A 36 -10.62 16.04 -2.85
N PRO A 37 -11.34 15.98 -1.73
CA PRO A 37 -11.55 14.77 -0.93
C PRO A 37 -12.49 13.71 -1.59
N PHE A 38 -12.80 13.84 -2.89
CA PHE A 38 -13.82 13.04 -3.59
C PHE A 38 -13.34 12.33 -4.85
N ALA A 39 -12.14 12.63 -5.39
CA ALA A 39 -11.72 12.15 -6.72
C ALA A 39 -11.24 10.68 -6.81
N TYR A 40 -11.35 9.89 -5.74
CA TYR A 40 -10.72 8.55 -5.68
C TYR A 40 -11.56 7.48 -4.99
N LYS A 41 -12.89 7.62 -4.92
CA LYS A 41 -13.72 6.65 -4.17
C LYS A 41 -13.73 5.27 -4.81
N ASP A 42 -13.93 5.20 -6.12
CA ASP A 42 -14.01 3.94 -6.85
C ASP A 42 -12.61 3.34 -7.02
N GLU A 43 -11.61 4.20 -7.24
CA GLU A 43 -10.20 3.86 -7.30
C GLU A 43 -9.67 3.30 -5.96
N ALA A 44 -10.08 3.88 -4.84
CA ALA A 44 -9.71 3.38 -3.51
C ALA A 44 -10.28 1.98 -3.27
N LYS A 45 -11.51 1.71 -3.73
CA LYS A 45 -12.11 0.38 -3.65
C LYS A 45 -11.29 -0.64 -4.46
N GLU A 46 -10.93 -0.31 -5.70
CA GLU A 46 -10.08 -1.15 -6.54
C GLU A 46 -8.75 -1.51 -5.86
N LEU A 47 -8.09 -0.53 -5.23
CA LEU A 47 -6.84 -0.74 -4.49
C LEU A 47 -6.97 -1.65 -3.26
N LEU A 48 -8.13 -1.65 -2.59
CA LEU A 48 -8.39 -2.51 -1.43
C LEU A 48 -8.76 -3.95 -1.85
N GLU A 49 -9.41 -4.10 -3.00
CA GLU A 49 -9.91 -5.37 -3.54
C GLU A 49 -8.90 -6.08 -4.48
N SER A 50 -7.78 -5.43 -4.80
CA SER A 50 -6.75 -5.94 -5.72
C SER A 50 -5.41 -6.17 -5.02
N ASP A 51 -4.62 -7.11 -5.55
CA ASP A 51 -3.21 -7.23 -5.15
C ASP A 51 -2.47 -5.95 -5.60
N VAL A 52 -1.71 -5.34 -4.69
CA VAL A 52 -0.95 -4.10 -4.94
C VAL A 52 0.53 -4.44 -5.09
N PRO A 53 1.20 -4.04 -6.18
CA PRO A 53 2.59 -4.46 -6.42
C PRO A 53 3.55 -3.87 -5.38
N ILE A 54 4.49 -4.65 -4.86
CA ILE A 54 5.47 -4.09 -3.91
C ILE A 54 6.51 -3.25 -4.65
N TRP A 55 6.92 -3.64 -5.86
CA TRP A 55 7.74 -2.79 -6.74
C TRP A 55 6.94 -2.42 -7.97
N MET A 56 7.13 -1.20 -8.45
CA MET A 56 6.58 -0.72 -9.73
C MET A 56 7.51 0.34 -10.35
N PRO A 57 7.34 0.72 -11.62
CA PRO A 57 8.15 1.78 -12.21
C PRO A 57 7.99 3.11 -11.46
N CYS A 58 9.10 3.80 -11.16
CA CYS A 58 9.05 5.15 -10.58
C CYS A 58 8.43 6.16 -11.56
N THR A 59 7.87 7.26 -11.06
CA THR A 59 7.48 8.45 -11.86
C THR A 59 8.64 9.39 -12.22
N CYS A 60 9.87 8.95 -11.93
CA CYS A 60 11.10 9.67 -12.16
C CYS A 60 11.26 10.01 -13.64
N ARG A 61 11.55 11.27 -13.98
CA ARG A 61 11.85 11.68 -15.36
C ARG A 61 13.26 11.32 -15.83
N ARG A 62 14.15 10.92 -14.91
CA ARG A 62 15.56 10.61 -15.19
C ARG A 62 15.71 9.16 -15.66
N ASN A 63 16.41 8.96 -16.78
CA ASN A 63 16.81 7.65 -17.27
C ASN A 63 18.12 7.15 -16.61
N PRO A 64 18.31 5.82 -16.48
CA PRO A 64 17.31 4.77 -16.71
C PRO A 64 16.18 4.85 -15.68
N LEU A 65 14.98 4.38 -16.04
CA LEU A 65 13.87 4.27 -15.09
C LEU A 65 14.22 3.26 -13.99
N VAL A 66 13.95 3.63 -12.75
CA VAL A 66 14.25 2.80 -11.57
C VAL A 66 12.96 2.27 -10.95
N PRO A 67 12.97 1.09 -10.32
CA PRO A 67 11.83 0.65 -9.53
C PRO A 67 11.65 1.54 -8.30
N ALA A 68 10.39 1.76 -7.93
CA ALA A 68 9.98 2.30 -6.65
C ALA A 68 9.32 1.18 -5.85
N GLN A 69 9.51 1.19 -4.54
CA GLN A 69 8.98 0.19 -3.60
C GLN A 69 7.84 0.79 -2.78
N LEU A 70 6.79 0.01 -2.53
CA LEU A 70 5.74 0.35 -1.58
C LEU A 70 6.36 0.37 -0.19
N MET A 71 6.48 1.56 0.39
CA MET A 71 7.16 1.76 1.66
C MET A 71 6.19 2.00 2.81
N ARG A 72 5.04 2.64 2.54
CA ARG A 72 4.13 3.07 3.60
C ARG A 72 2.67 2.92 3.17
N LEU A 73 1.86 2.46 4.11
CA LEU A 73 0.41 2.52 4.05
C LEU A 73 -0.07 3.61 5.01
N HIS A 74 -0.82 4.55 4.48
CA HIS A 74 -1.40 5.67 5.18
C HIS A 74 -2.88 5.35 5.43
N ILE A 75 -3.32 5.34 6.69
CA ILE A 75 -4.72 5.06 7.05
C ILE A 75 -5.23 6.16 7.96
N VAL A 76 -6.25 6.89 7.52
CA VAL A 76 -6.99 7.83 8.36
C VAL A 76 -8.34 7.21 8.69
N THR A 77 -8.58 6.96 9.97
CA THR A 77 -9.86 6.44 10.47
C THR A 77 -10.84 7.59 10.70
N PRO A 78 -12.15 7.37 10.48
CA PRO A 78 -13.17 8.40 10.67
C PRO A 78 -13.35 8.79 12.14
N LYS A 79 -14.11 9.86 12.39
CA LYS A 79 -14.43 10.32 13.74
C LYS A 79 -15.44 9.43 14.45
N ALA A 80 -16.37 8.78 13.73
CA ALA A 80 -17.29 7.86 14.36
C ALA A 80 -16.56 6.61 14.88
N PRO A 81 -17.14 5.93 15.89
CA PRO A 81 -16.58 4.72 16.48
C PRO A 81 -16.69 3.53 15.51
N VAL A 82 -15.84 3.52 14.49
CA VAL A 82 -15.66 2.43 13.54
C VAL A 82 -14.29 1.82 13.80
N SER A 83 -14.23 0.50 13.95
CA SER A 83 -12.97 -0.23 14.03
C SER A 83 -12.53 -0.65 12.64
N ALA A 84 -11.21 -0.67 12.42
CA ALA A 84 -10.62 -1.25 11.23
C ALA A 84 -9.51 -2.22 11.61
N LYS A 85 -9.32 -3.26 10.80
CA LYS A 85 -8.31 -4.30 10.99
C LYS A 85 -7.35 -4.32 9.82
N LEU A 86 -6.07 -4.46 10.09
CA LEU A 86 -5.04 -4.68 9.08
C LEU A 86 -4.49 -6.11 9.17
N ASP A 87 -4.70 -6.92 8.13
CA ASP A 87 -4.11 -8.24 7.96
C ASP A 87 -3.09 -8.22 6.81
N ILE A 88 -1.90 -7.71 7.13
CA ILE A 88 -0.89 -7.41 6.11
C ILE A 88 -0.14 -8.68 5.76
N ARG A 89 -0.27 -9.08 4.50
CA ARG A 89 0.53 -10.14 3.90
C ARG A 89 1.24 -9.59 2.68
N VAL A 90 2.56 -9.80 2.63
CA VAL A 90 3.40 -9.35 1.52
C VAL A 90 4.16 -10.53 0.92
N GLN A 91 4.28 -10.57 -0.40
CA GLN A 91 5.19 -11.46 -1.11
C GLN A 91 6.10 -10.60 -2.00
N PRO A 92 7.39 -10.48 -1.67
CA PRO A 92 8.24 -9.52 -2.34
C PRO A 92 8.76 -9.99 -3.72
N SER A 93 8.99 -11.29 -3.90
CA SER A 93 9.45 -11.85 -5.19
C SER A 93 8.35 -12.68 -5.84
N SER A 94 8.21 -12.56 -7.17
CA SER A 94 7.38 -13.48 -7.97
C SER A 94 8.16 -14.67 -8.50
N VAL A 95 9.50 -14.62 -8.48
CA VAL A 95 10.35 -15.49 -9.31
C VAL A 95 10.80 -16.75 -8.58
N ASN A 96 10.91 -16.75 -7.26
CA ASN A 96 11.16 -17.95 -6.47
C ASN A 96 10.81 -17.67 -5.00
N GLN A 97 10.12 -18.65 -4.41
CA GLN A 97 9.84 -18.87 -2.98
C GLN A 97 8.55 -18.30 -2.39
N ASN A 98 7.86 -19.22 -1.70
CA ASN A 98 6.65 -19.10 -0.88
C ASN A 98 6.83 -18.19 0.36
N GLY A 99 7.74 -17.22 0.30
CA GLY A 99 8.02 -16.29 1.39
C GLY A 99 6.89 -15.28 1.52
N HIS A 100 5.94 -15.57 2.40
CA HIS A 100 4.96 -14.61 2.87
C HIS A 100 5.51 -13.87 4.09
N PHE A 101 5.45 -12.56 4.05
CA PHE A 101 5.89 -11.69 5.13
C PHE A 101 4.66 -11.10 5.80
N TYR A 102 4.64 -11.26 7.13
CA TYR A 102 3.59 -10.77 8.00
C TYR A 102 4.25 -9.81 8.99
N PRO A 103 3.95 -8.49 8.94
CA PRO A 103 4.53 -7.54 9.88
C PRO A 103 4.07 -7.78 11.34
N HIS A 104 3.01 -8.56 11.53
CA HIS A 104 2.41 -8.89 12.82
C HIS A 104 1.93 -10.34 12.82
N THR A 105 1.82 -10.96 14.00
CA THR A 105 1.31 -12.33 14.16
C THR A 105 -0.22 -12.40 14.12
N GLU A 106 -0.90 -11.31 14.47
CA GLU A 106 -2.36 -11.17 14.45
C GLU A 106 -2.75 -9.88 13.72
N PRO A 107 -3.98 -9.78 13.18
CA PRO A 107 -4.47 -8.57 12.55
C PRO A 107 -4.39 -7.36 13.49
N LEU A 108 -3.88 -6.23 12.98
CA LEU A 108 -3.73 -5.00 13.75
C LEU A 108 -5.06 -4.24 13.81
N GLU A 109 -5.60 -4.06 15.02
CA GLU A 109 -6.78 -3.23 15.27
C GLU A 109 -6.42 -1.74 15.27
N LEU A 110 -7.21 -0.94 14.55
CA LEU A 110 -7.08 0.51 14.48
C LEU A 110 -8.23 1.17 15.23
N SER A 111 -7.88 2.02 16.20
CA SER A 111 -8.82 2.91 16.88
C SER A 111 -9.28 4.04 15.95
N TYR A 112 -10.52 4.50 16.14
CA TYR A 112 -11.12 5.62 15.41
C TYR A 112 -10.46 6.98 15.72
N ASN A 113 -10.70 7.98 14.86
CA ASN A 113 -10.19 9.34 14.96
C ASN A 113 -8.65 9.44 15.09
N LYS A 114 -7.94 8.61 14.34
CA LYS A 114 -6.49 8.56 14.27
C LYS A 114 -5.98 8.54 12.84
N TYR A 115 -4.69 8.86 12.71
CA TYR A 115 -3.92 8.72 11.49
C TYR A 115 -2.76 7.76 11.76
N TYR A 116 -2.77 6.64 11.05
CA TYR A 116 -1.75 5.61 11.12
C TYR A 116 -0.87 5.62 9.88
N ILE A 117 0.42 5.36 10.09
CA ILE A 117 1.38 5.10 9.03
C ILE A 117 2.01 3.74 9.34
N LEU A 118 1.64 2.72 8.58
CA LEU A 118 2.34 1.44 8.63
C LEU A 118 3.52 1.49 7.66
N ARG A 119 4.72 1.30 8.18
CA ARG A 119 5.94 1.24 7.37
C ARG A 119 6.28 -0.22 7.05
N LEU A 120 6.34 -0.54 5.77
CA LEU A 120 6.80 -1.84 5.29
C LEU A 120 8.35 -1.91 5.32
N PRO A 121 8.93 -3.13 5.39
CA PRO A 121 10.37 -3.31 5.35
C PRO A 121 10.99 -2.70 4.09
N PHE A 122 12.16 -2.10 4.26
CA PHE A 122 12.98 -1.63 3.13
C PHE A 122 13.65 -2.81 2.41
N ALA A 123 14.15 -3.79 3.16
CA ALA A 123 14.72 -5.01 2.65
C ALA A 123 13.93 -6.21 3.18
N TYR A 124 13.85 -7.26 2.36
CA TYR A 124 13.25 -8.53 2.72
C TYR A 124 14.33 -9.61 2.66
N GLU A 125 14.26 -10.58 3.55
CA GLU A 125 15.18 -11.73 3.58
C GLU A 125 14.34 -13.00 3.68
N GLY A 126 14.59 -13.93 2.76
CA GLY A 126 13.99 -15.26 2.75
C GLY A 126 15.01 -16.34 3.09
N PRO A 127 14.62 -17.62 3.05
CA PRO A 127 15.53 -18.74 3.31
C PRO A 127 16.79 -18.78 2.44
N GLU A 128 16.72 -18.29 1.19
CA GLU A 128 17.89 -18.18 0.28
C GLU A 128 18.67 -16.86 0.45
N GLY A 129 18.36 -16.10 1.50
CA GLY A 129 18.98 -14.82 1.79
C GLY A 129 18.20 -13.60 1.25
N PRO A 130 18.90 -12.47 1.03
CA PRO A 130 18.25 -11.20 0.72
C PRO A 130 17.47 -11.21 -0.59
N ILE A 131 16.25 -10.69 -0.55
CA ILE A 131 15.42 -10.48 -1.72
C ILE A 131 15.71 -9.08 -2.26
N HIS A 132 16.40 -9.05 -3.40
CA HIS A 132 16.81 -7.80 -4.03
C HIS A 132 15.67 -7.16 -4.84
N PRO A 133 15.61 -5.81 -4.89
CA PRO A 133 14.72 -5.10 -5.80
C PRO A 133 14.91 -5.56 -7.26
N PRO A 134 13.86 -5.50 -8.10
CA PRO A 134 13.96 -5.90 -9.49
C PRO A 134 14.98 -5.04 -10.23
N ARG A 135 15.83 -5.66 -11.05
CA ARG A 135 16.85 -4.96 -11.86
C ARG A 135 16.24 -4.03 -12.91
N THR A 136 15.01 -4.30 -13.31
CA THR A 136 14.25 -3.50 -14.27
C THR A 136 13.09 -2.82 -13.58
N ALA A 137 12.70 -1.64 -14.05
CA ALA A 137 11.50 -0.94 -13.60
C ALA A 137 10.24 -1.64 -14.13
N LYS A 138 9.98 -2.85 -13.62
CA LYS A 138 8.78 -3.64 -13.88
C LYS A 138 8.06 -3.87 -12.56
N SER A 139 6.75 -4.02 -12.64
CA SER A 139 5.97 -4.34 -11.46
C SER A 139 6.19 -5.78 -11.03
N CYS A 140 6.46 -5.98 -9.74
CA CYS A 140 6.62 -7.30 -9.15
C CYS A 140 6.33 -7.29 -7.64
N GLY A 141 6.24 -8.49 -7.08
CA GLY A 141 5.77 -8.69 -5.71
C GLY A 141 4.32 -8.24 -5.53
N ARG A 142 3.77 -8.46 -4.33
CA ARG A 142 2.41 -8.07 -3.99
C ARG A 142 2.23 -7.87 -2.48
N LEU A 143 1.53 -6.80 -2.12
CA LEU A 143 0.67 -6.75 -0.95
C LEU A 143 -0.63 -7.44 -1.37
N PHE A 144 -1.03 -8.48 -0.65
CA PHE A 144 -2.25 -9.21 -0.99
C PHE A 144 -3.48 -8.34 -0.74
N LYS A 145 -4.50 -8.47 -1.60
CA LYS A 145 -5.83 -7.91 -1.35
C LYS A 145 -6.43 -8.38 -0.02
N ASN A 146 -7.51 -7.73 0.41
CA ASN A 146 -8.21 -8.01 1.67
C ASN A 146 -7.37 -7.76 2.93
N TRP A 147 -6.27 -7.00 2.79
CA TRP A 147 -5.41 -6.63 3.92
C TRP A 147 -6.07 -5.60 4.86
N PHE A 148 -7.16 -4.96 4.45
CA PHE A 148 -7.89 -3.95 5.20
C PHE A 148 -9.36 -4.34 5.32
N THR A 149 -9.90 -4.34 6.54
CA THR A 149 -11.33 -4.53 6.79
C THR A 149 -11.84 -3.44 7.73
N ALA A 150 -13.01 -2.86 7.46
CA ALA A 150 -13.67 -1.91 8.36
C ALA A 150 -15.02 -2.48 8.82
N ALA A 151 -15.30 -2.37 10.12
CA ALA A 151 -16.55 -2.83 10.71
C ALA A 151 -17.16 -1.73 11.60
N HIS A 152 -18.47 -1.50 11.44
CA HIS A 152 -19.21 -0.67 12.38
C HIS A 152 -19.41 -1.45 13.68
N HIS A 153 -19.12 -0.80 14.82
CA HIS A 153 -19.64 -1.28 16.08
C HIS A 153 -21.17 -1.11 16.05
N ARG A 154 -21.90 -2.23 16.03
CA ARG A 154 -23.32 -2.20 16.37
C ARG A 154 -23.39 -1.91 17.87
N ILE A 155 -23.95 -0.75 18.22
CA ILE A 155 -24.39 -0.44 19.58
C ILE A 155 -25.75 -1.12 19.78
#